data_AF-A0A965Y1R5-F1
#
_entry.id   AF-A0A965Y1R5-F1
#
_cell.length_a   1.000
_cell.length_b   1.000
_cell.length_c   1.000
_cell.angle_alpha   90.00
_cell.angle_beta   90.00
_cell.angle_gamma   90.00
#
_symmetry.space_group_name_H-M   'P 1'
#
loop_
_entity.id
_entity.type
_entity.pdbx_description
1 polymer ?
#
loop_
_entity_poly.entity_id
_entity_poly.type
_entity_poly.pdbx_seq_one_letter_code
_entity_poly.pdbx_strand_id
1 'polypeptide(L)'
;AVLGYSVISMNQQKKASSGYETVQGQVTGHQEVAGRDSQDNPITRYAEIVEYQVDGSRFQIVSTISSTNPASIGTLRTVQYDPAQPAQAVLPGAQAQTRLVLLIGGSALSLLGLFLIFQQTRKSRA
;
A
#
# COMPACT_ATOMS: atom_id res chain seq x y z
N ALA A 1 21.71 31.14 21.35
CA ALA A 1 21.45 30.92 19.92
C ALA A 1 22.08 29.58 19.53
N VAL A 2 21.29 28.50 19.39
CA VAL A 2 20.84 27.86 18.12
C VAL A 2 22.04 27.49 17.20
N LEU A 3 22.28 26.27 16.71
CA LEU A 3 21.41 25.17 16.26
C LEU A 3 22.18 23.84 16.32
N GLY A 4 21.65 22.84 17.03
CA GLY A 4 22.02 21.43 16.83
C GLY A 4 21.02 20.81 15.86
N TYR A 5 21.35 20.73 14.57
CA TYR A 5 20.48 20.08 13.60
C TYR A 5 20.64 18.56 13.69
N SER A 6 19.56 17.95 14.16
CA SER A 6 19.34 16.52 14.33
C SER A 6 19.51 15.75 13.02
N VAL A 7 20.50 14.85 12.97
CA VAL A 7 20.48 13.68 12.07
C VAL A 7 19.58 12.61 12.69
N ILE A 8 18.26 12.83 12.59
CA ILE A 8 17.26 11.79 12.86
C ILE A 8 16.36 11.69 11.63
N SER A 9 16.92 11.23 10.51
CA SER A 9 16.13 10.98 9.30
C SER A 9 16.72 9.82 8.54
N MET A 10 16.36 8.59 8.93
CA MET A 10 16.27 7.44 8.01
C MET A 10 15.80 6.14 8.69
N ASN A 11 15.89 6.01 10.02
CA ASN A 11 15.50 4.77 10.71
C ASN A 11 14.06 4.73 11.23
N GLN A 12 13.30 5.83 11.20
CA GLN A 12 11.91 5.83 11.70
C GLN A 12 10.90 5.26 10.69
N GLN A 13 11.20 5.27 9.39
CA GLN A 13 10.28 4.73 8.38
C GLN A 13 10.15 3.19 8.44
N LYS A 14 11.13 2.47 8.98
CA LYS A 14 11.06 1.00 9.10
C LYS A 14 10.28 0.49 10.32
N LYS A 15 9.99 1.35 11.31
CA LYS A 15 9.22 0.95 12.49
C LYS A 15 7.72 1.30 12.40
N ALA A 16 7.34 2.24 11.56
CA ALA A 16 5.94 2.68 11.47
C ALA A 16 5.01 1.64 10.82
N SER A 17 5.48 0.80 9.90
CA SER A 17 4.62 -0.17 9.20
C SER A 17 4.46 -1.53 9.90
N SER A 18 5.02 -1.71 11.11
CA SER A 18 5.03 -3.01 11.82
C SER A 18 3.68 -3.39 12.46
N GLY A 19 2.64 -2.55 12.31
CA GLY A 19 1.30 -2.79 12.85
C GLY A 19 0.16 -2.35 11.94
N TYR A 20 0.46 -2.03 10.68
CA TYR A 20 -0.59 -1.63 9.73
C TYR A 20 -1.29 -2.88 9.20
N GLU A 21 -2.62 -2.86 9.24
CA GLU A 21 -3.46 -3.89 8.62
C GLU A 21 -3.87 -3.48 7.21
N THR A 22 -4.33 -4.45 6.43
CA THR A 22 -4.73 -4.23 5.04
C THR A 22 -6.20 -4.49 4.84
N VAL A 23 -6.88 -3.60 4.14
CA VAL A 23 -8.29 -3.76 3.73
C VAL A 23 -8.47 -3.39 2.26
N GLN A 24 -9.52 -3.91 1.63
CA GLN A 24 -9.90 -3.47 0.29
C GLN A 24 -10.79 -2.24 0.40
N GLY A 25 -10.36 -1.17 -0.25
CA GLY A 25 -11.16 0.01 -0.51
C GLY A 25 -11.59 0.09 -1.97
N GLN A 26 -12.54 0.96 -2.26
CA GLN A 26 -13.07 1.22 -3.58
C GLN A 26 -12.83 2.68 -3.97
N VAL A 27 -12.38 2.91 -5.19
CA VAL A 27 -12.28 4.27 -5.75
C VAL A 27 -13.69 4.84 -5.88
N THR A 28 -14.01 5.90 -5.14
CA THR A 28 -15.32 6.58 -5.18
C THR A 28 -15.27 7.90 -5.95
N GLY A 29 -14.08 8.42 -6.23
CA GLY A 29 -13.93 9.64 -7.02
C GLY A 29 -12.48 10.02 -7.27
N HIS A 30 -12.30 11.22 -7.79
CA HIS A 30 -11.00 11.79 -8.11
C HIS A 30 -10.92 13.23 -7.63
N GLN A 31 -9.75 13.62 -7.14
CA GLN A 31 -9.42 14.99 -6.84
C GLN A 31 -8.48 15.52 -7.91
N GLU A 32 -8.84 16.64 -8.53
CA GLU A 32 -7.96 17.34 -9.46
C GLU A 32 -6.77 17.95 -8.73
N VAL A 33 -5.60 17.75 -9.32
CA VAL A 33 -4.32 18.29 -8.87
C VAL A 33 -3.69 18.98 -10.06
N ALA A 34 -3.60 20.30 -9.97
CA ALA A 34 -2.88 21.09 -10.96
C ALA A 34 -1.39 20.71 -10.92
N GLY A 35 -0.81 20.49 -12.10
CA GLY A 35 0.59 20.17 -12.26
C GLY A 35 1.19 20.88 -13.47
N ARG A 36 2.47 20.64 -13.69
CA ARG A 36 3.18 21.05 -14.90
C ARG A 36 3.91 19.86 -15.51
N ASP A 37 4.04 19.87 -16.83
CA ASP A 37 4.87 18.90 -17.55
C ASP A 37 6.36 19.32 -17.52
N SER A 38 7.23 18.55 -18.19
CA SER A 38 8.67 18.87 -18.30
C SER A 38 8.98 20.13 -19.11
N GLN A 39 8.02 20.64 -19.87
CA GLN A 39 8.11 21.84 -20.70
C GLN A 39 7.38 23.03 -20.04
N ASP A 40 7.03 22.91 -18.75
CA ASP A 40 6.32 23.91 -17.96
C ASP A 40 4.88 24.22 -18.40
N ASN A 41 4.28 23.39 -19.26
CA ASN A 41 2.88 23.54 -19.65
C ASN A 41 1.96 23.08 -18.51
N PRO A 42 0.83 23.76 -18.28
CA PRO A 42 -0.16 23.33 -17.30
C PRO A 42 -0.77 21.99 -17.70
N ILE A 43 -0.81 21.06 -16.76
CA ILE A 43 -1.49 19.76 -16.91
C ILE A 43 -2.38 19.49 -15.70
N THR A 44 -3.49 18.81 -15.92
CA THR A 44 -4.35 18.31 -14.84
C THR A 44 -4.01 16.86 -14.54
N ARG A 45 -3.74 16.56 -13.27
CA ARG A 45 -3.59 15.19 -12.76
C ARG A 45 -4.73 14.91 -11.80
N TYR A 46 -4.99 13.64 -11.56
CA TYR A 46 -6.09 13.18 -10.73
C TYR A 46 -5.54 12.26 -9.64
N ALA A 47 -5.76 12.64 -8.38
CA ALA A 47 -5.53 11.79 -7.23
C ALA A 47 -6.81 10.97 -6.95
N GLU A 48 -6.66 9.66 -6.77
CA GLU A 48 -7.80 8.79 -6.48
C GLU A 48 -8.31 9.01 -5.06
N ILE A 49 -9.63 9.04 -4.90
CA ILE A 49 -10.32 9.02 -3.62
C ILE A 49 -10.78 7.59 -3.39
N VAL A 50 -10.30 6.96 -2.33
CA VAL A 50 -10.61 5.57 -1.99
C VAL A 50 -11.38 5.53 -0.68
N GLU A 51 -12.53 4.87 -0.71
CA GLU A 51 -13.36 4.59 0.47
C GLU A 51 -13.10 3.16 0.95
N TYR A 52 -12.96 2.95 2.26
CA TYR A 52 -12.78 1.64 2.86
C TYR A 52 -13.56 1.53 4.17
N GLN A 53 -13.78 0.30 4.65
CA GLN A 53 -14.53 0.04 5.87
C GLN A 53 -13.69 -0.73 6.88
N VAL A 54 -13.71 -0.30 8.14
CA VAL A 54 -13.09 -0.98 9.28
C VAL A 54 -14.14 -1.04 10.39
N ASP A 55 -14.44 -2.25 10.88
CA ASP A 55 -15.43 -2.49 11.94
C ASP A 55 -16.80 -1.81 11.71
N GLY A 56 -17.27 -1.81 10.45
CA GLY A 56 -18.54 -1.19 10.05
C GLY A 56 -18.51 0.34 9.93
N SER A 57 -17.38 0.97 10.24
CA SER A 57 -17.16 2.41 10.04
C SER A 57 -16.52 2.68 8.69
N ARG A 58 -17.01 3.71 7.99
CA ARG A 58 -16.56 4.11 6.67
C ARG A 58 -15.49 5.20 6.78
N PHE A 59 -14.38 5.01 6.08
CA PHE A 59 -13.26 5.93 6.01
C PHE A 59 -12.90 6.25 4.57
N GLN A 60 -12.23 7.38 4.36
CA GLN A 60 -11.85 7.85 3.04
C GLN A 60 -10.41 8.34 3.07
N ILE A 61 -9.64 7.97 2.05
CA ILE A 61 -8.27 8.42 1.84
C ILE A 61 -8.11 8.96 0.43
N VAL A 62 -7.34 10.06 0.31
CA VAL A 62 -6.90 10.57 -0.97
C VAL A 62 -5.50 10.04 -1.28
N SER A 63 -5.31 9.48 -2.46
CA SER A 63 -4.01 9.02 -2.94
C SER A 63 -3.00 10.16 -2.96
N THR A 64 -1.81 9.93 -2.40
CA THR A 64 -0.68 10.85 -2.53
C THR A 64 -0.06 10.84 -3.93
N ILE A 65 -0.44 9.86 -4.76
CA ILE A 65 0.00 9.74 -6.16
C ILE A 65 -1.15 10.20 -7.04
N SER A 66 -0.87 11.17 -7.92
CA SER A 66 -1.78 11.64 -8.95
C SER A 66 -1.33 11.22 -10.35
N SER A 67 -2.29 10.89 -11.22
CA SER A 67 -2.07 10.42 -12.59
C SER A 67 -2.91 11.22 -13.58
N THR A 68 -2.42 11.43 -14.80
CA THR A 68 -3.22 12.00 -15.89
C THR A 68 -4.28 11.02 -16.41
N ASN A 69 -4.07 9.72 -16.18
CA ASN A 69 -5.02 8.66 -16.47
C ASN A 69 -5.34 7.92 -15.15
N PRO A 70 -6.34 8.38 -14.38
CA PRO A 70 -6.70 7.73 -13.12
C PRO A 70 -7.48 6.44 -13.34
N ALA A 71 -7.53 5.54 -12.36
CA ALA A 71 -8.38 4.37 -12.45
C ALA A 71 -9.87 4.73 -12.41
N SER A 72 -10.72 3.90 -13.01
CA SER A 72 -12.16 4.09 -13.02
C SER A 72 -12.75 4.03 -11.60
N ILE A 73 -13.81 4.79 -11.36
CA ILE A 73 -14.65 4.65 -10.16
C ILE A 73 -15.12 3.20 -10.05
N GLY A 74 -15.11 2.66 -8.83
CA GLY A 74 -15.43 1.27 -8.54
C GLY A 74 -14.21 0.35 -8.49
N THR A 75 -13.03 0.81 -8.95
CA THR A 75 -11.79 0.02 -8.91
C THR A 75 -11.41 -0.28 -7.46
N LEU A 76 -11.03 -1.53 -7.19
CA LEU A 76 -10.56 -1.93 -5.86
C LEU A 76 -9.09 -1.54 -5.66
N ARG A 77 -8.79 -0.98 -4.48
CA ARG A 77 -7.45 -0.60 -4.03
C ARG A 77 -7.17 -1.21 -2.67
N THR A 78 -5.96 -1.73 -2.49
CA THR A 78 -5.51 -2.15 -1.16
C THR A 78 -5.17 -0.90 -0.35
N VAL A 79 -5.77 -0.76 0.82
CA VAL A 79 -5.51 0.31 1.79
C VAL A 79 -4.79 -0.31 2.98
N GLN A 80 -3.70 0.30 3.42
CA GLN A 80 -3.02 -0.05 4.65
C GLN A 80 -3.41 0.96 5.72
N TYR A 81 -3.91 0.55 6.88
CA TYR A 81 -4.32 1.44 7.96
C TYR A 81 -3.73 1.01 9.30
N ASP A 82 -3.56 1.95 10.23
CA ASP A 82 -3.26 1.65 11.64
C ASP A 82 -4.55 1.21 12.37
N PRO A 83 -4.67 -0.02 12.89
CA PRO A 83 -5.86 -0.46 13.61
C PRO A 83 -6.17 0.37 14.88
N ALA A 84 -5.15 0.95 15.51
CA ALA A 84 -5.36 1.85 16.64
C ALA A 84 -5.90 3.22 16.20
N GLN A 85 -5.67 3.61 14.94
CA GLN A 85 -6.13 4.86 14.34
C GLN A 85 -6.53 4.66 12.86
N PRO A 86 -7.72 4.09 12.57
CA PRO A 86 -8.09 3.68 11.21
C PRO A 86 -8.15 4.81 10.17
N ALA A 87 -8.25 6.07 10.62
CA ALA A 87 -8.15 7.25 9.76
C ALA A 87 -6.72 7.51 9.23
N GLN A 88 -5.69 6.97 9.90
CA GLN A 88 -4.32 6.98 9.41
C GLN A 88 -4.11 5.80 8.45
N ALA A 89 -4.43 6.05 7.18
CA ALA A 89 -4.24 5.08 6.12
C ALA A 89 -3.21 5.56 5.08
N VAL A 90 -2.69 4.60 4.32
CA VAL A 90 -1.77 4.79 3.21
C VAL A 90 -2.16 3.86 2.06
N LEU A 91 -2.10 4.41 0.85
CA LEU A 91 -2.24 3.65 -0.39
C LEU A 91 -0.83 3.21 -0.84
N PRO A 92 -0.47 1.92 -0.74
CA PRO A 92 0.79 1.44 -1.29
C PRO A 92 0.82 1.74 -2.79
N GLY A 93 1.85 2.44 -3.26
CA GLY A 93 2.00 2.76 -4.68
C GLY A 93 2.01 1.51 -5.56
N ALA A 94 1.57 1.62 -6.81
CA ALA A 94 1.42 0.49 -7.74
C ALA A 94 2.68 -0.40 -7.87
N GLN A 95 3.88 0.20 -7.83
CA GLN A 95 5.17 -0.50 -7.83
C GLN A 95 5.41 -1.33 -6.56
N ALA A 96 4.94 -0.86 -5.40
CA ALA A 96 5.03 -1.58 -4.14
C ALA A 96 4.03 -2.75 -4.09
N GLN A 97 2.84 -2.58 -4.70
CA GLN A 97 1.78 -3.58 -4.71
C GLN A 97 2.18 -4.86 -5.48
N THR A 98 2.82 -4.73 -6.65
CA THR A 98 3.32 -5.90 -7.40
C THR A 98 4.41 -6.65 -6.62
N ARG A 99 5.32 -5.93 -5.97
CA ARG A 99 6.41 -6.52 -5.19
C ARG A 99 5.91 -7.28 -3.96
N LEU A 100 4.86 -6.77 -3.30
CA LEU A 100 4.27 -7.39 -2.11
C LEU A 100 3.47 -8.65 -2.45
N VAL A 101 2.68 -8.63 -3.55
CA VAL A 101 1.98 -9.82 -4.06
C VAL A 101 2.97 -10.90 -4.48
N LEU A 102 4.08 -10.53 -5.13
CA LEU A 102 5.12 -11.49 -5.54
C LEU A 102 5.86 -12.10 -4.34
N LEU A 103 6.13 -11.31 -3.30
CA LEU A 103 6.78 -11.78 -2.07
C LEU A 103 5.87 -12.72 -1.26
N ILE A 104 4.59 -12.36 -1.08
CA ILE A 104 3.63 -13.19 -0.35
C ILE A 104 3.32 -14.46 -1.15
N GLY A 105 3.01 -14.35 -2.45
CA GLY A 105 2.76 -15.52 -3.32
C GLY A 105 3.98 -16.45 -3.43
N GLY A 106 5.19 -15.89 -3.56
CA GLY A 106 6.44 -16.65 -3.61
C GLY A 106 6.77 -17.36 -2.30
N SER A 107 6.49 -16.72 -1.16
CA SER A 107 6.69 -17.33 0.16
C SER A 107 5.71 -18.47 0.44
N ALA A 108 4.44 -18.32 0.06
CA ALA A 108 3.43 -19.38 0.20
C ALA A 108 3.78 -20.62 -0.63
N LEU A 109 4.24 -20.45 -1.88
CA LEU A 109 4.69 -21.56 -2.74
C LEU A 109 5.96 -22.24 -2.19
N SER A 110 6.88 -21.47 -1.61
CA SER A 110 8.12 -22.02 -1.03
C SER A 110 7.85 -22.84 0.23
N LEU A 111 6.91 -22.40 1.07
CA LEU A 111 6.46 -23.16 2.26
C LEU A 111 5.69 -24.43 1.86
N LEU A 112 4.87 -24.38 0.82
CA LEU A 112 4.18 -25.56 0.28
C LEU A 112 5.17 -26.58 -0.29
N GLY A 113 6.18 -26.11 -1.03
CA GLY A 113 7.25 -26.95 -1.56
C GLY A 113 8.04 -27.66 -0.46
N LEU A 114 8.45 -26.92 0.58
CA LEU A 114 9.15 -27.49 1.74
C LEU A 114 8.27 -28.47 2.51
N PHE A 115 6.97 -28.18 2.68
CA PHE A 115 6.03 -29.07 3.35
C PHE A 115 5.83 -30.39 2.59
N LEU A 116 5.71 -30.35 1.26
CA LEU A 116 5.60 -31.57 0.45
C LEU A 116 6.87 -32.43 0.52
N ILE A 117 8.06 -31.81 0.47
CA ILE A 117 9.34 -32.51 0.63
C ILE A 117 9.45 -33.14 2.03
N PHE A 118 9.01 -32.43 3.07
CA PHE A 118 8.98 -32.96 4.44
C PHE A 118 7.99 -34.12 4.60
N GLN A 119 6.84 -34.11 3.91
CA GLN A 119 5.92 -35.25 3.91
C GLN A 119 6.50 -36.46 3.15
N GLN A 120 7.18 -36.22 2.04
CA GLN A 120 7.75 -37.29 1.21
C GLN A 120 8.92 -38.01 1.89
N THR A 121 9.78 -37.26 2.58
CA THR A 121 10.88 -37.82 3.38
C THR A 121 10.40 -38.62 4.60
N ARG A 122 9.24 -38.27 5.19
CA ARG A 122 8.61 -39.05 6.27
C ARG A 122 7.98 -40.35 5.76
N LYS A 123 7.38 -40.37 4.56
CA LYS A 123 6.81 -41.58 3.97
C LYS A 123 7.84 -42.58 3.46
N SER A 124 9.05 -42.14 3.10
CA SER A 124 10.12 -43.05 2.63
C SER A 124 10.91 -43.72 3.77
N ARG A 125 10.62 -43.39 5.04
CA ARG A 125 11.28 -43.97 6.23
C ARG A 125 10.36 -44.88 7.06
N ALA A 126 9.18 -45.20 6.55
CA ALA A 126 8.31 -46.26 7.04
C ALA A 126 8.34 -47.43 6.04
#